data_AF-A0A351SL43-F1
#
_entry.id   AF-A0A351SL43-F1
#
_cell.length_a   1.000
_cell.length_b   1.000
_cell.length_c   1.000
_cell.angle_alpha   90.00
_cell.angle_beta   90.00
_cell.angle_gamma   90.00
#
_symmetry.space_group_name_H-M   'P 1'
#
loop_
_entity.id
_entity.type
_entity.pdbx_description
1 polymer ?
#
loop_
_entity_poly.entity_id
_entity_poly.type
_entity_poly.pdbx_seq_one_letter_code
_entity_poly.pdbx_strand_id
1 'polypeptide(L)'
;QGTGQLPKFEEDLFKLQHDNEYYLIPTSEVPVTNLVRDEIIEAKRLPLRFTAHTPCFRSEAGSYGKDTRGMIRQHQFEKVELIQIVHPEQSWEALEELTGHAENILQRLELPYRVMLLCAGDTGAAAAKTYDLEVWLPGQGKYREISSCSNTQDYQARRMQARWRNPETQKTELVHTLNGSRLAVGRTLVAVLENYQNTDGSVTIPKALRGYMGGCKKILEK
;
A
#
# COMPACT_ATOMS: atom_id res chain seq x y z
N GLN A 1 15.32 -6.52 -4.97
CA GLN A 1 15.31 -7.78 -5.75
C GLN A 1 14.19 -8.72 -5.32
N GLY A 2 14.12 -9.13 -4.04
CA GLY A 2 13.09 -10.06 -3.54
C GLY A 2 11.64 -9.70 -3.89
N THR A 3 11.26 -8.44 -3.69
CA THR A 3 9.89 -7.92 -3.91
C THR A 3 9.58 -7.52 -5.36
N GLY A 4 10.52 -7.72 -6.30
CA GLY A 4 10.27 -7.55 -7.74
C GLY A 4 10.64 -6.19 -8.35
N GLN A 5 11.03 -5.18 -7.56
CA GLN A 5 11.44 -3.87 -8.09
C GLN A 5 12.71 -3.98 -8.95
N LEU A 6 13.69 -4.77 -8.52
CA LEU A 6 14.91 -5.01 -9.29
C LEU A 6 14.88 -6.36 -10.02
N PRO A 7 15.44 -6.44 -11.24
CA PRO A 7 16.19 -5.38 -11.95
C PRO A 7 15.33 -4.46 -12.83
N LYS A 8 14.08 -4.82 -13.13
CA LYS A 8 13.27 -4.18 -14.18
C LYS A 8 12.95 -2.71 -13.93
N PHE A 9 12.74 -2.33 -12.67
CA PHE A 9 12.25 -1.01 -12.26
C PHE A 9 13.33 -0.23 -11.49
N GLU A 10 14.60 -0.41 -11.82
CA GLU A 10 15.70 0.35 -11.17
C GLU A 10 15.56 1.86 -11.38
N GLU A 11 15.12 2.29 -12.56
CA GLU A 11 14.90 3.70 -12.92
C GLU A 11 13.80 4.38 -12.08
N ASP A 12 12.90 3.59 -11.49
CA ASP A 12 11.82 4.10 -10.62
C ASP A 12 12.30 4.42 -9.19
N LEU A 13 13.54 4.05 -8.86
CA LEU A 13 14.11 4.12 -7.52
C LEU A 13 15.17 5.22 -7.40
N PHE A 14 15.26 5.81 -6.21
CA PHE A 14 16.42 6.65 -5.87
C PHE A 14 17.55 5.76 -5.33
N LYS A 15 18.60 5.60 -6.14
CA LYS A 15 19.86 4.92 -5.75
C LYS A 15 20.79 5.91 -5.04
N LEU A 16 21.34 5.51 -3.90
CA LEU A 16 22.35 6.29 -3.18
C LEU A 16 23.73 6.06 -3.80
N GLN A 17 24.47 7.14 -4.05
CA GLN A 17 25.85 7.08 -4.54
C GLN A 17 26.79 7.03 -3.32
N HIS A 18 27.05 5.83 -2.80
CA HIS A 18 27.97 5.57 -1.70
C HIS A 18 28.65 4.20 -1.87
N ASP A 19 29.57 3.84 -0.97
CA ASP A 19 30.32 2.57 -1.01
C ASP A 19 29.42 1.33 -0.98
N ASN A 20 28.20 1.48 -0.44
CA ASN A 20 27.15 0.46 -0.46
C ASN A 20 26.06 0.84 -1.47
N GLU A 21 25.62 -0.13 -2.27
CA GLU A 21 24.51 0.04 -3.22
C GLU A 21 23.15 0.02 -2.51
N TYR A 22 22.79 1.13 -1.88
CA TYR A 22 21.49 1.32 -1.24
C TYR A 22 20.49 2.04 -2.14
N TYR A 23 19.21 1.71 -1.92
CA TYR A 23 18.07 2.36 -2.56
C TYR A 23 17.13 2.87 -1.48
N LEU A 24 16.55 4.06 -1.67
CA LEU A 24 15.43 4.50 -0.86
C LEU A 24 14.19 3.66 -1.20
N ILE A 25 13.39 3.33 -0.18
CA ILE A 25 12.25 2.43 -0.35
C ILE A 25 11.09 3.14 -1.07
N PRO A 26 10.51 2.54 -2.12
CA PRO A 26 9.33 3.09 -2.81
C PRO A 26 8.01 2.77 -2.09
N THR A 27 8.07 1.90 -1.08
CA THR A 27 6.99 1.42 -0.22
C THR A 27 7.60 0.59 0.91
N SER A 28 6.99 0.57 2.10
CA SER A 28 7.41 -0.32 3.20
C SER A 28 7.17 -1.81 2.91
N GLU A 29 6.41 -2.16 1.87
CA GLU A 29 6.35 -3.52 1.32
C GLU A 29 7.76 -4.08 1.09
N VAL A 30 8.69 -3.26 0.55
CA VAL A 30 10.05 -3.72 0.25
C VAL A 30 10.78 -4.25 1.49
N PRO A 31 11.02 -3.45 2.55
CA PRO A 31 11.71 -3.95 3.73
C PRO A 31 10.88 -4.96 4.51
N VAL A 32 9.57 -4.77 4.66
CA VAL A 32 8.75 -5.58 5.57
C VAL A 32 8.53 -6.98 5.02
N THR A 33 8.24 -7.14 3.72
CA THR A 33 8.11 -8.49 3.12
C THR A 33 9.44 -9.24 3.15
N ASN A 34 10.58 -8.52 3.10
CA ASN A 34 11.90 -9.15 3.19
C ASN A 34 12.34 -9.54 4.61
N LEU A 35 11.54 -9.25 5.65
CA LEU A 35 11.80 -9.77 7.00
C LEU A 35 11.79 -11.30 7.06
N VAL A 36 11.07 -11.95 6.14
CA VAL A 36 11.00 -13.42 6.05
C VAL A 36 11.91 -14.01 4.97
N ARG A 37 12.86 -13.22 4.45
CA ARG A 37 13.82 -13.69 3.45
C ARG A 37 14.70 -14.78 4.05
N ASP A 38 14.92 -15.84 3.28
CA ASP A 38 15.72 -17.01 3.63
C ASP A 38 15.22 -17.76 4.89
N GLU A 39 13.99 -17.48 5.34
CA GLU A 39 13.39 -18.14 6.51
C GLU A 39 12.56 -19.38 6.16
N ILE A 40 12.51 -20.33 7.10
CA ILE A 40 11.54 -21.43 7.14
C ILE A 40 10.61 -21.19 8.33
N ILE A 41 9.40 -20.70 8.06
CA ILE A 41 8.39 -20.35 9.05
C ILE A 41 7.66 -21.61 9.52
N GLU A 42 7.46 -21.76 10.83
CA GLU A 42 6.63 -22.84 11.38
C GLU A 42 5.15 -22.60 11.04
N ALA A 43 4.41 -23.65 10.63
CA ALA A 43 3.00 -23.53 10.23
C ALA A 43 2.13 -22.78 11.24
N LYS A 44 2.32 -23.03 12.55
CA LYS A 44 1.57 -22.36 13.64
C LYS A 44 1.81 -20.85 13.78
N ARG A 45 2.85 -20.31 13.11
CA ARG A 45 3.13 -18.86 13.10
C ARG A 45 2.42 -18.14 11.96
N LEU A 46 1.89 -18.87 10.97
CA LEU A 46 1.11 -18.27 9.89
C LEU A 46 -0.35 -18.08 10.33
N PRO A 47 -1.03 -17.00 9.89
CA PRO A 47 -0.49 -15.91 9.08
C PRO A 47 0.36 -14.91 9.89
N LEU A 48 1.45 -14.41 9.30
CA LEU A 48 2.17 -13.25 9.82
C LEU A 48 1.54 -11.98 9.24
N ARG A 49 1.22 -11.02 10.11
CA ARG A 49 0.58 -9.75 9.71
C ARG A 49 1.41 -8.59 10.23
N PHE A 50 1.84 -7.73 9.31
CA PHE A 50 2.66 -6.57 9.61
C PHE A 50 1.98 -5.29 9.13
N THR A 51 2.30 -4.19 9.79
CA THR A 51 2.00 -2.85 9.31
C THR A 51 3.17 -1.92 9.58
N ALA A 52 3.38 -0.94 8.72
CA ALA A 52 4.43 0.06 8.89
C ALA A 52 3.99 1.39 8.28
N HIS A 53 4.35 2.48 8.96
CA HIS A 53 4.23 3.84 8.45
C HIS A 53 5.61 4.32 8.03
N THR A 54 5.80 4.65 6.75
CA THR A 54 7.09 5.14 6.25
C THR A 54 6.94 6.26 5.22
N PRO A 55 7.94 7.16 5.11
CA PRO A 55 8.13 7.89 3.88
C PRO A 55 8.46 6.91 2.74
N CYS A 56 7.90 7.16 1.57
CA CYS A 56 8.06 6.38 0.36
C CYS A 56 8.66 7.28 -0.72
N PHE A 57 9.67 6.78 -1.44
CA PHE A 57 10.46 7.56 -2.40
C PHE A 57 10.36 6.94 -3.80
N ARG A 58 9.89 7.71 -4.78
CA ARG A 58 9.75 7.26 -6.18
C ARG A 58 10.29 8.33 -7.13
N SER A 59 11.08 7.92 -8.12
CA SER A 59 11.61 8.86 -9.12
C SER A 59 10.49 9.45 -9.99
N GLU A 60 9.35 8.75 -10.10
CA GLU A 60 8.21 9.11 -10.94
C GLU A 60 8.64 9.31 -12.42
N ALA A 61 9.66 8.55 -12.86
CA ALA A 61 10.13 8.55 -14.23
C ALA A 61 8.98 8.30 -15.23
N GLY A 62 8.96 9.03 -16.35
CA GLY A 62 7.91 8.90 -17.36
C GLY A 62 6.57 9.58 -17.05
N SER A 63 6.46 10.33 -15.94
CA SER A 63 5.22 11.03 -15.55
C SER A 63 5.13 12.51 -15.98
N TYR A 64 5.99 12.96 -16.90
CA TYR A 64 6.08 14.37 -17.30
C TYR A 64 4.72 14.99 -17.64
N GLY A 65 4.35 16.05 -16.92
CA GLY A 65 3.09 16.79 -17.12
C GLY A 65 1.84 16.16 -16.52
N LYS A 66 1.89 14.96 -15.94
CA LYS A 66 0.74 14.32 -15.28
C LYS A 66 0.71 14.61 -13.78
N ASP A 67 -0.43 15.12 -13.30
CA ASP A 67 -0.69 15.38 -11.87
C ASP A 67 0.38 16.25 -11.17
N THR A 68 0.99 17.19 -11.90
CA THR A 68 2.09 18.05 -11.41
C THR A 68 1.66 19.06 -10.35
N ARG A 69 0.35 19.34 -10.22
CA ARG A 69 -0.21 20.27 -9.24
C ARG A 69 -0.83 19.50 -8.06
N GLY A 70 -0.44 19.85 -6.84
CA GLY A 70 -1.00 19.30 -5.61
C GLY A 70 -0.17 18.15 -5.02
N MET A 71 -0.82 17.26 -4.27
CA MET A 71 -0.16 16.18 -3.50
C MET A 71 -0.50 14.76 -4.01
N ILE A 72 -1.06 14.63 -5.22
CA ILE A 72 -1.46 13.33 -5.76
C ILE A 72 -0.26 12.49 -6.23
N ARG A 73 0.75 13.15 -6.80
CA ARG A 73 2.00 12.55 -7.29
C ARG A 73 3.17 13.37 -6.78
N GLN A 74 4.03 12.76 -5.96
CA GLN A 74 5.18 13.39 -5.32
C GLN A 74 6.34 12.41 -5.32
N HIS A 75 7.58 12.91 -5.34
CA HIS A 75 8.76 12.05 -5.17
C HIS A 75 8.86 11.44 -3.78
N GLN A 76 8.35 12.13 -2.77
CA GLN A 76 8.23 11.65 -1.41
C GLN A 76 6.79 11.77 -0.94
N PHE A 77 6.24 10.70 -0.38
CA PHE A 77 4.91 10.69 0.23
C PHE A 77 4.87 9.70 1.39
N GLU A 78 3.94 9.88 2.32
CA GLU A 78 3.77 8.97 3.45
C GLU A 78 2.70 7.91 3.15
N LYS A 79 2.95 6.68 3.62
CA LYS A 79 2.04 5.56 3.44
C LYS A 79 2.07 4.65 4.66
N VAL A 80 0.89 4.18 5.04
CA VAL A 80 0.75 3.06 5.98
C VAL A 80 0.48 1.83 5.16
N GLU A 81 1.30 0.79 5.31
CA GLU A 81 1.17 -0.45 4.54
C GLU A 81 0.67 -1.59 5.39
N LEU A 82 -0.04 -2.53 4.76
CA LEU A 82 -0.34 -3.85 5.29
C LEU A 82 0.46 -4.88 4.51
N ILE A 83 1.10 -5.80 5.21
CA ILE A 83 1.80 -6.94 4.61
C ILE A 83 1.31 -8.21 5.31
N GLN A 84 0.93 -9.23 4.54
CA GLN A 84 0.61 -10.54 5.09
C GLN A 84 1.49 -11.62 4.44
N ILE A 85 2.03 -12.51 5.27
CA ILE A 85 2.71 -13.75 4.85
C ILE A 85 1.83 -14.90 5.31
N VAL A 86 1.30 -15.67 4.36
CA VAL A 86 0.20 -16.60 4.63
C VAL A 86 0.45 -17.98 4.02
N HIS A 87 -0.33 -18.95 4.50
CA HIS A 87 -0.41 -20.25 3.86
C HIS A 87 -1.00 -20.10 2.44
N PRO A 88 -0.48 -20.80 1.42
CA PRO A 88 -0.95 -20.66 0.03
C PRO A 88 -2.47 -20.78 -0.15
N GLU A 89 -3.09 -21.75 0.54
CA GLU A 89 -4.54 -22.01 0.46
C GLU A 89 -5.40 -20.87 1.02
N GLN A 90 -4.86 -20.06 1.93
CA GLN A 90 -5.57 -18.95 2.57
C GLN A 90 -5.35 -17.62 1.83
N SER A 91 -4.48 -17.58 0.83
CA SER A 91 -4.03 -16.32 0.23
C SER A 91 -5.13 -15.53 -0.49
N TRP A 92 -6.14 -16.20 -1.04
CA TRP A 92 -7.25 -15.48 -1.67
C TRP A 92 -8.21 -14.86 -0.65
N GLU A 93 -8.51 -15.58 0.43
CA GLU A 93 -9.29 -15.02 1.55
C GLU A 93 -8.54 -13.87 2.23
N ALA A 94 -7.22 -14.01 2.39
CA ALA A 94 -6.37 -12.96 2.94
C ALA A 94 -6.39 -11.67 2.08
N LEU A 95 -6.57 -11.78 0.75
CA LEU A 95 -6.68 -10.62 -0.13
C LEU A 95 -7.99 -9.85 0.12
N GLU A 96 -9.11 -10.58 0.28
CA GLU A 96 -10.40 -9.96 0.58
C GLU A 96 -10.37 -9.30 1.97
N GLU A 97 -9.78 -9.96 2.98
CA GLU A 97 -9.56 -9.37 4.31
C GLU A 97 -8.70 -8.10 4.25
N LEU A 98 -7.57 -8.14 3.54
CA LEU A 98 -6.65 -7.01 3.38
C LEU A 98 -7.32 -5.83 2.67
N THR A 99 -8.14 -6.10 1.66
CA THR A 99 -8.92 -5.09 0.94
C THR A 99 -9.95 -4.44 1.86
N GLY A 100 -10.73 -5.25 2.60
CA GLY A 100 -11.69 -4.74 3.58
C GLY A 100 -11.05 -3.92 4.71
N HIS A 101 -9.83 -4.26 5.11
CA HIS A 101 -9.03 -3.46 6.04
C HIS A 101 -8.71 -2.06 5.49
N ALA A 102 -8.36 -1.93 4.21
CA ALA A 102 -8.15 -0.63 3.57
C ALA A 102 -9.45 0.16 3.44
N GLU A 103 -10.53 -0.50 3.02
CA GLU A 103 -11.88 0.08 2.90
C GLU A 103 -12.39 0.64 4.23
N ASN A 104 -12.15 -0.07 5.34
CA ASN A 104 -12.60 0.35 6.66
C ASN A 104 -12.11 1.76 7.04
N ILE A 105 -10.90 2.15 6.60
CA ILE A 105 -10.40 3.51 6.86
C ILE A 105 -11.19 4.54 6.07
N LEU A 106 -11.47 4.30 4.79
CA LEU A 106 -12.30 5.20 3.97
C LEU A 106 -13.72 5.33 4.52
N GLN A 107 -14.32 4.22 4.94
CA GLN A 107 -15.65 4.19 5.57
C GLN A 107 -15.69 4.98 6.88
N ARG A 108 -14.68 4.81 7.76
CA ARG A 108 -14.58 5.56 9.02
C ARG A 108 -14.31 7.05 8.81
N LEU A 109 -13.65 7.40 7.72
CA LEU A 109 -13.45 8.78 7.29
C LEU A 109 -14.65 9.34 6.50
N GLU A 110 -15.70 8.53 6.29
CA GLU A 110 -16.90 8.87 5.50
C GLU A 110 -16.53 9.43 4.10
N LEU A 111 -15.48 8.88 3.48
CA LEU A 111 -15.03 9.27 2.14
C LEU A 111 -15.67 8.35 1.08
N PRO A 112 -16.38 8.89 0.07
CA PRO A 112 -16.93 8.09 -1.01
C PRO A 112 -15.80 7.43 -1.83
N TYR A 113 -15.92 6.14 -2.11
CA TYR A 113 -14.93 5.39 -2.86
C TYR A 113 -15.58 4.27 -3.69
N ARG A 114 -14.80 3.69 -4.61
CA ARG A 114 -15.13 2.47 -5.34
C ARG A 114 -13.97 1.47 -5.27
N VAL A 115 -14.30 0.19 -5.41
CA VAL A 115 -13.30 -0.90 -5.51
C VAL A 115 -13.26 -1.36 -6.95
N MET A 116 -12.06 -1.43 -7.52
CA MET A 116 -11.80 -1.81 -8.90
C MET A 116 -10.94 -3.07 -8.93
N LEU A 117 -11.44 -4.15 -9.50
CA LEU A 117 -10.59 -5.28 -9.88
C LEU A 117 -9.80 -4.89 -11.13
N LEU A 118 -8.47 -4.90 -11.05
CA LEU A 118 -7.63 -4.53 -12.18
C LEU A 118 -7.68 -5.61 -13.27
N CYS A 119 -7.65 -5.17 -14.53
CA CYS A 119 -7.48 -6.08 -15.65
C CYS A 119 -6.02 -6.56 -15.72
N ALA A 120 -5.77 -7.64 -16.48
CA ALA A 120 -4.43 -8.20 -16.59
C ALA A 120 -3.38 -7.21 -17.12
N GLY A 121 -3.78 -6.28 -18.01
CA GLY A 121 -2.88 -5.26 -18.56
C GLY A 121 -2.46 -4.17 -17.57
N ASP A 122 -3.27 -3.93 -16.54
CA ASP A 122 -3.03 -2.91 -15.51
C ASP A 122 -2.48 -3.51 -14.20
N THR A 123 -2.44 -4.84 -14.09
CA THR A 123 -1.93 -5.52 -12.90
C THR A 123 -0.39 -5.43 -12.86
N GLY A 124 0.15 -4.99 -11.72
CA GLY A 124 1.58 -4.84 -11.51
C GLY A 124 2.36 -6.16 -11.65
N ALA A 125 3.63 -6.07 -12.06
CA ALA A 125 4.41 -7.24 -12.51
C ALA A 125 4.64 -8.35 -11.48
N ALA A 126 4.49 -8.06 -10.18
CA ALA A 126 4.62 -9.05 -9.10
C ALA A 126 3.27 -9.61 -8.63
N ALA A 127 2.14 -9.01 -9.02
CA ALA A 127 0.82 -9.36 -8.53
C ALA A 127 0.14 -10.38 -9.44
N ALA A 128 -0.55 -11.34 -8.83
CA ALA A 128 -1.45 -12.27 -9.53
C ALA A 128 -2.88 -11.73 -9.61
N LYS A 129 -3.30 -10.92 -8.63
CA LYS A 129 -4.58 -10.22 -8.58
C LYS A 129 -4.44 -8.95 -7.74
N THR A 130 -5.05 -7.86 -8.19
CA THR A 130 -5.02 -6.57 -7.51
C THR A 130 -6.41 -5.92 -7.48
N TYR A 131 -6.77 -5.38 -6.33
CA TYR A 131 -7.86 -4.43 -6.19
C TYR A 131 -7.31 -3.03 -5.94
N ASP A 132 -7.78 -2.05 -6.70
CA ASP A 132 -7.55 -0.65 -6.41
C ASP A 132 -8.78 -0.06 -5.72
N LEU A 133 -8.54 0.67 -4.63
CA LEU A 133 -9.57 1.52 -4.02
C LEU A 133 -9.34 2.91 -4.58
N GLU A 134 -10.40 3.48 -5.14
CA GLU A 134 -10.35 4.83 -5.66
C GLU A 134 -11.30 5.74 -4.90
N VAL A 135 -10.80 6.86 -4.39
CA VAL A 135 -11.56 7.84 -3.61
C VAL A 135 -12.06 8.96 -4.50
N TRP A 136 -13.27 9.47 -4.21
CA TRP A 136 -13.83 10.61 -4.92
C TRP A 136 -13.09 11.91 -4.59
N LEU A 137 -12.66 12.64 -5.61
CA LEU A 137 -12.07 13.97 -5.49
C LEU A 137 -12.97 15.03 -6.16
N PRO A 138 -13.79 15.78 -5.37
CA PRO A 138 -14.69 16.80 -5.89
C PRO A 138 -14.04 17.84 -6.80
N GLY A 139 -12.82 18.29 -6.47
CA GLY A 139 -12.08 19.29 -7.25
C GLY A 139 -11.66 18.78 -8.63
N GLN A 140 -11.59 17.47 -8.82
CA GLN A 140 -11.28 16.83 -10.11
C GLN A 140 -12.50 16.22 -10.80
N GLY A 141 -13.64 16.10 -10.09
CA GLY A 141 -14.85 15.45 -10.60
C GLY A 141 -14.65 13.98 -10.98
N LYS A 142 -13.75 13.25 -10.31
CA LYS A 142 -13.45 11.83 -10.60
C LYS A 142 -12.92 11.07 -9.40
N TYR A 143 -13.00 9.75 -9.49
CA TYR A 143 -12.33 8.82 -8.58
C TYR A 143 -10.83 8.73 -8.91
N ARG A 144 -9.98 8.68 -7.88
CA ARG A 144 -8.53 8.52 -7.98
C ARG A 144 -8.05 7.44 -7.01
N GLU A 145 -7.14 6.58 -7.47
CA GLU A 145 -6.51 5.54 -6.66
C GLU A 145 -5.97 6.12 -5.34
N ILE A 146 -6.30 5.49 -4.22
CA ILE A 146 -5.82 5.81 -2.86
C ILE A 146 -5.21 4.60 -2.15
N SER A 147 -5.53 3.40 -2.62
CA SER A 147 -4.91 2.15 -2.22
C SER A 147 -4.86 1.17 -3.39
N SER A 148 -3.83 0.33 -3.38
CA SER A 148 -3.73 -0.87 -4.21
C SER A 148 -3.44 -2.05 -3.28
N CYS A 149 -4.21 -3.13 -3.41
CA CYS A 149 -4.17 -4.33 -2.57
C CYS A 149 -3.94 -5.55 -3.46
N SER A 150 -2.85 -6.28 -3.26
CA SER A 150 -2.40 -7.34 -4.17
C SER A 150 -2.11 -8.65 -3.46
N ASN A 151 -2.46 -9.75 -4.12
CA ASN A 151 -1.91 -11.08 -3.84
C ASN A 151 -0.82 -11.38 -4.87
N THR A 152 0.39 -11.62 -4.39
CA THR A 152 1.55 -11.94 -5.25
C THR A 152 1.81 -13.44 -5.36
N GLN A 153 0.96 -14.26 -4.74
CA GLN A 153 1.16 -15.70 -4.59
C GLN A 153 2.59 -15.99 -4.10
N ASP A 154 3.29 -16.91 -4.75
CA ASP A 154 4.65 -17.30 -4.41
C ASP A 154 5.72 -16.46 -5.14
N TYR A 155 5.35 -15.43 -5.91
CA TYR A 155 6.29 -14.68 -6.76
C TYR A 155 7.44 -14.08 -5.95
N GLN A 156 7.10 -13.34 -4.89
CA GLN A 156 8.11 -12.71 -4.03
C GLN A 156 8.78 -13.77 -3.16
N ALA A 157 8.01 -14.71 -2.60
CA ALA A 157 8.52 -15.80 -1.77
C ALA A 157 9.61 -16.61 -2.49
N ARG A 158 9.42 -16.92 -3.78
CA ARG A 158 10.39 -17.60 -4.63
C ARG A 158 11.69 -16.81 -4.80
N ARG A 159 11.61 -15.50 -4.93
CA ARG A 159 12.80 -14.62 -5.03
C ARG A 159 13.51 -14.45 -3.69
N MET A 160 12.79 -14.52 -2.59
CA MET A 160 13.31 -14.37 -1.23
C MET A 160 13.65 -15.71 -0.56
N GLN A 161 13.36 -16.84 -1.20
CA GLN A 161 13.43 -18.18 -0.61
C GLN A 161 12.68 -18.29 0.74
N ALA A 162 11.59 -17.52 0.89
CA ALA A 162 10.72 -17.54 2.06
C ALA A 162 9.80 -18.76 2.01
N ARG A 163 9.90 -19.63 3.02
CA ARG A 163 9.21 -20.92 3.05
C ARG A 163 8.49 -21.13 4.36
N TRP A 164 7.58 -22.09 4.39
CA TRP A 164 7.01 -22.64 5.61
C TRP A 164 7.22 -24.15 5.65
N ARG A 165 7.18 -24.73 6.86
CA ARG A 165 7.29 -26.19 7.04
C ARG A 165 5.91 -26.81 7.16
N ASN A 166 5.57 -27.66 6.21
CA ASN A 166 4.34 -28.43 6.21
C ASN A 166 4.40 -29.53 7.29
N PRO A 167 3.51 -29.53 8.31
CA PRO A 167 3.56 -30.49 9.39
C PRO A 167 3.16 -31.91 8.94
N GLU A 168 2.38 -32.04 7.88
CA GLU A 168 1.93 -33.33 7.35
C GLU A 168 3.01 -33.99 6.49
N THR A 169 3.64 -33.23 5.59
CA THR A 169 4.63 -33.76 4.66
C THR A 169 6.07 -33.62 5.15
N GLN A 170 6.31 -32.81 6.19
CA GLN A 170 7.62 -32.40 6.70
C GLN A 170 8.50 -31.64 5.69
N LYS A 171 7.97 -31.35 4.50
CA LYS A 171 8.65 -30.59 3.44
C LYS A 171 8.52 -29.09 3.66
N THR A 172 9.46 -28.34 3.11
CA THR A 172 9.38 -26.89 3.05
C THR A 172 8.74 -26.45 1.76
N GLU A 173 7.75 -25.58 1.84
CA GLU A 173 6.97 -25.07 0.70
C GLU A 173 6.99 -23.54 0.72
N LEU A 174 6.78 -22.89 -0.42
CA LEU A 174 6.77 -21.42 -0.47
C LEU A 174 5.53 -20.88 0.24
N VAL A 175 5.70 -19.78 0.98
CA VAL A 175 4.56 -18.99 1.48
C VAL A 175 3.96 -18.15 0.35
N HIS A 176 2.72 -17.67 0.56
CA HIS A 176 2.19 -16.59 -0.27
C HIS A 176 2.35 -15.25 0.42
N THR A 177 2.58 -14.19 -0.37
CA THR A 177 2.78 -12.83 0.13
C THR A 177 1.72 -11.88 -0.42
N LEU A 178 1.18 -11.04 0.45
CA LEU A 178 0.20 -10.03 0.12
C LEU A 178 0.65 -8.68 0.66
N ASN A 179 0.25 -7.63 -0.05
CA ASN A 179 0.46 -6.26 0.41
C ASN A 179 -0.73 -5.38 0.03
N GLY A 180 -0.90 -4.28 0.75
CA GLY A 180 -1.74 -3.20 0.29
C GLY A 180 -1.71 -1.97 1.16
N SER A 181 -2.16 -0.85 0.60
CA SER A 181 -2.06 0.45 1.26
C SER A 181 -3.24 0.67 2.23
N ARG A 182 -2.98 1.21 3.43
CA ARG A 182 -4.00 1.56 4.44
C ARG A 182 -3.71 2.91 5.13
N LEU A 183 -3.57 4.03 4.44
CA LEU A 183 -3.71 4.31 3.01
C LEU A 183 -2.46 5.08 2.57
N ALA A 184 -2.40 5.53 1.31
CA ALA A 184 -1.50 6.63 0.96
C ALA A 184 -1.94 7.90 1.71
N VAL A 185 -1.17 8.35 2.70
CA VAL A 185 -1.56 9.41 3.65
C VAL A 185 -1.75 10.73 2.93
N GLY A 186 -0.85 11.10 2.02
CA GLY A 186 -0.96 12.33 1.23
C GLY A 186 -2.22 12.39 0.38
N ARG A 187 -2.58 11.30 -0.32
CA ARG A 187 -3.83 11.23 -1.09
C ARG A 187 -5.07 11.25 -0.20
N THR A 188 -4.99 10.64 0.98
CA THR A 188 -6.07 10.68 1.99
C THR A 188 -6.29 12.11 2.50
N LEU A 189 -5.22 12.86 2.73
CA LEU A 189 -5.30 14.26 3.12
C LEU A 189 -6.00 15.09 2.04
N VAL A 190 -5.65 14.93 0.76
CA VAL A 190 -6.35 15.60 -0.35
C VAL A 190 -7.84 15.26 -0.35
N ALA A 191 -8.18 13.98 -0.20
CA ALA A 191 -9.58 13.55 -0.16
C ALA A 191 -10.35 14.16 1.02
N VAL A 192 -9.74 14.23 2.21
CA VAL A 192 -10.36 14.89 3.37
C VAL A 192 -10.55 16.38 3.11
N LEU A 193 -9.52 17.09 2.63
CA LEU A 193 -9.61 18.52 2.35
C LEU A 193 -10.71 18.85 1.34
N GLU A 194 -10.80 18.09 0.25
CA GLU A 194 -11.78 18.37 -0.80
C GLU A 194 -13.22 17.97 -0.41
N ASN A 195 -13.42 16.82 0.26
CA ASN A 195 -14.76 16.35 0.61
C ASN A 195 -15.35 17.02 1.85
N TYR A 196 -14.51 17.59 2.72
CA TYR A 196 -14.96 18.25 3.95
C TYR A 196 -14.81 19.78 3.93
N GLN A 197 -14.55 20.38 2.76
CA GLN A 197 -14.49 21.83 2.62
C GLN A 197 -15.85 22.48 2.92
N ASN A 198 -15.80 23.67 3.54
CA ASN A 198 -16.96 24.50 3.79
C ASN A 198 -16.91 25.76 2.90
N THR A 199 -18.04 26.45 2.76
CA THR A 199 -18.17 27.67 1.92
C THR A 199 -17.26 28.82 2.35
N ASP A 200 -16.83 28.86 3.61
CA ASP A 200 -15.94 29.87 4.17
C ASP A 200 -14.43 29.57 3.94
N GLY A 201 -14.10 28.46 3.28
CA GLY A 201 -12.74 28.01 2.98
C GLY A 201 -12.11 27.13 4.06
N SER A 202 -12.81 26.92 5.17
CA SER A 202 -12.37 26.00 6.21
C SER A 202 -12.64 24.53 5.85
N VAL A 203 -12.09 23.61 6.64
CA VAL A 203 -12.32 22.17 6.47
C VAL A 203 -12.85 21.56 7.77
N THR A 204 -13.97 20.87 7.68
CA THR A 204 -14.54 20.11 8.80
C THR A 204 -13.69 18.85 9.06
N ILE A 205 -13.29 18.61 10.31
CA ILE A 205 -12.49 17.42 10.64
C ILE A 205 -13.43 16.19 10.74
N PRO A 206 -13.15 15.09 10.00
CA PRO A 206 -13.88 13.83 10.09
C PRO A 206 -13.97 13.34 11.54
N LYS A 207 -15.12 12.78 11.95
CA LYS A 207 -15.35 12.37 13.34
C LYS A 207 -14.27 11.41 13.85
N ALA A 208 -13.83 10.48 13.00
CA ALA A 208 -12.79 9.50 13.33
C ALA A 208 -11.41 10.11 13.63
N LEU A 209 -11.12 11.34 13.16
CA LEU A 209 -9.84 12.02 13.37
C LEU A 209 -9.83 12.95 14.59
N ARG A 210 -11.01 13.38 15.09
CA ARG A 210 -11.09 14.40 16.15
C ARG A 210 -10.35 14.00 17.43
N GLY A 211 -10.39 12.72 17.80
CA GLY A 211 -9.65 12.21 18.97
C GLY A 211 -8.12 12.37 18.83
N TYR A 212 -7.60 12.22 17.62
CA TYR A 212 -6.17 12.42 17.31
C TYR A 212 -5.79 13.91 17.17
N MET A 213 -6.79 14.79 17.04
CA MET A 213 -6.61 16.24 16.89
C MET A 213 -7.07 17.02 18.11
N GLY A 214 -6.99 16.43 19.32
CA GLY A 214 -7.33 17.12 20.57
C GLY A 214 -8.79 17.56 20.67
N GLY A 215 -9.72 16.88 19.99
CA GLY A 215 -11.14 17.24 19.94
C GLY A 215 -11.48 18.36 18.95
N CYS A 216 -10.49 18.87 18.20
CA CYS A 216 -10.71 19.88 17.18
C CYS A 216 -11.74 19.40 16.15
N LYS A 217 -12.65 20.30 15.73
CA LYS A 217 -13.75 19.98 14.80
C LYS A 217 -13.55 20.59 13.42
N LYS A 218 -12.62 21.52 13.26
CA LYS A 218 -12.47 22.37 12.07
C LYS A 218 -11.02 22.87 11.95
N ILE A 219 -10.48 22.98 10.74
CA ILE A 219 -9.18 23.62 10.46
C ILE A 219 -9.35 24.76 9.44
N LEU A 220 -8.28 25.56 9.28
CA LEU A 220 -8.21 26.70 8.36
C LEU A 220 -9.26 27.77 8.70
N GLU A 221 -9.20 28.27 9.93
CA GLU A 221 -9.97 29.45 10.35
C GLU A 221 -9.34 30.71 9.73
N LYS A 222 -10.18 31.67 9.35
CA LYS A 222 -9.74 32.97 8.81
C LYS A 222 -9.01 33.80 9.86
#